data_AF-A0A151MPB0-F1
#
_entry.id   AF-A0A151MPB0-F1
#
_cell.length_a   1.000
_cell.length_b   1.000
_cell.length_c   1.000
_cell.angle_alpha   90.00
_cell.angle_beta   90.00
_cell.angle_gamma   90.00
#
_symmetry.space_group_name_H-M   'P 1'
#
loop_
_entity.id
_entity.type
_entity.pdbx_description
1 polymer ?
#
loop_
_entity_poly.entity_id
_entity_poly.type
_entity_poly.pdbx_seq_one_letter_code
_entity_poly.pdbx_strand_id
1 'polypeptide(L)'
;MLCALGQRGHARFAPRFALLVAGFRSRAPAHARFYAEPLAVPSLHVVGQADAVIPPARSAELAACFVAPVVLEHPGGHFVPAAAPQREAYRRFLQRFLP
;
A
#
# COMPACT_ATOMS: atom_id res chain seq x y z
N MET A 1 -5.61 3.29 -6.77
CA MET A 1 -6.61 3.45 -7.84
C MET A 1 -7.41 2.18 -8.07
N LEU A 2 -6.78 1.03 -8.38
CA LEU A 2 -7.49 -0.23 -8.61
C LEU A 2 -8.41 -0.62 -7.44
N CYS A 3 -7.92 -0.50 -6.19
CA CYS A 3 -8.73 -0.76 -5.00
C CYS A 3 -9.99 0.12 -4.93
N ALA A 4 -9.88 1.41 -5.29
CA ALA A 4 -11.01 2.34 -5.34
C ALA A 4 -12.01 1.97 -6.44
N LEU A 5 -11.55 1.45 -7.58
CA LEU A 5 -12.42 0.96 -8.65
C LEU A 5 -13.19 -0.29 -8.21
N GLY A 6 -12.52 -1.25 -7.56
CA GLY A 6 -13.16 -2.43 -6.98
C GLY A 6 -14.23 -2.09 -5.96
N GLN A 7 -13.92 -1.16 -5.04
CA GLN A 7 -14.86 -0.68 -4.03
C GLN A 7 -16.11 -0.01 -4.65
N ARG A 8 -16.00 0.51 -5.87
CA ARG A 8 -17.12 1.10 -6.64
C ARG A 8 -17.87 0.09 -7.51
N GLY A 9 -17.68 -1.20 -7.29
CA GLY A 9 -18.40 -2.26 -8.00
C GLY A 9 -17.82 -2.62 -9.37
N HIS A 10 -16.64 -2.11 -9.74
CA HIS A 10 -15.96 -2.61 -10.95
C HIS A 10 -15.35 -3.98 -10.69
N ALA A 11 -16.12 -5.05 -10.87
CA ALA A 11 -15.76 -6.44 -10.55
C ALA A 11 -14.39 -6.89 -11.13
N ARG A 12 -13.99 -6.35 -12.30
CA ARG A 12 -12.67 -6.60 -12.90
C ARG A 12 -11.48 -6.15 -12.04
N PHE A 13 -11.71 -5.27 -11.07
CA PHE A 13 -10.67 -4.66 -10.22
C PHE A 13 -10.99 -4.84 -8.74
N ALA A 14 -11.40 -6.03 -8.31
CA ALA A 14 -11.68 -6.36 -6.91
C ALA A 14 -10.54 -7.22 -6.29
N PRO A 15 -9.37 -6.62 -5.97
CA PRO A 15 -8.29 -7.38 -5.36
C PRO A 15 -8.65 -7.80 -3.93
N ARG A 16 -8.23 -9.01 -3.53
CA ARG A 16 -8.40 -9.51 -2.14
C ARG A 16 -7.55 -8.72 -1.13
N PHE A 17 -6.41 -8.19 -1.58
CA PHE A 17 -5.49 -7.38 -0.80
C PHE A 17 -4.60 -6.53 -1.73
N ALA A 18 -3.87 -5.57 -1.17
CA ALA A 18 -2.85 -4.79 -1.88
C ALA A 18 -1.50 -4.84 -1.15
N LEU A 19 -0.41 -5.05 -1.90
CA LEU A 19 0.96 -4.87 -1.40
C LEU A 19 1.59 -3.72 -2.17
N LEU A 20 1.97 -2.66 -1.46
CA LEU A 20 2.38 -1.39 -2.03
C LEU A 20 3.77 -1.04 -1.52
N VAL A 21 4.79 -1.22 -2.35
CA VAL A 21 6.19 -0.88 -2.04
C VAL A 21 6.51 0.50 -2.59
N ALA A 22 7.01 1.41 -1.74
CA ALA A 22 7.30 2.79 -2.11
C ALA A 22 6.12 3.50 -2.82
N GLY A 23 4.88 3.18 -2.41
CA GLY A 23 3.68 3.77 -2.98
C GLY A 23 3.45 5.20 -2.48
N PHE A 24 2.80 6.03 -3.29
CA PHE A 24 2.40 7.40 -2.93
C PHE A 24 1.04 7.78 -3.52
N ARG A 25 0.36 8.77 -2.91
CA ARG A 25 -0.88 9.32 -3.43
C ARG A 25 -0.60 10.15 -4.69
N SER A 26 -1.32 9.89 -5.77
CA SER A 26 -1.19 10.70 -6.98
C SER A 26 -1.70 12.11 -6.74
N ARG A 27 -0.95 13.11 -7.22
CA ARG A 27 -1.28 14.54 -7.08
C ARG A 27 -2.08 15.12 -8.26
N ALA A 28 -2.33 14.31 -9.30
CA ALA A 28 -3.13 14.76 -10.43
C ALA A 28 -4.59 15.00 -9.98
N PRO A 29 -5.22 16.15 -10.30
CA PRO A 29 -6.60 16.45 -9.91
C PRO A 29 -7.60 15.37 -10.34
N ALA A 30 -7.41 14.79 -11.53
CA ALA A 30 -8.23 13.70 -12.07
C ALA A 30 -8.25 12.43 -11.18
N HIS A 31 -7.26 12.27 -10.30
CA HIS A 31 -7.12 11.12 -9.40
C HIS A 31 -7.67 11.39 -8.00
N ALA A 32 -8.01 12.64 -7.66
CA ALA A 32 -8.48 13.02 -6.32
C ALA A 32 -9.67 12.16 -5.87
N ARG A 33 -10.59 11.87 -6.79
CA ARG A 33 -11.75 11.01 -6.56
C ARG A 33 -11.42 9.60 -6.07
N PHE A 34 -10.23 9.06 -6.32
CA PHE A 34 -9.87 7.71 -5.87
C PHE A 34 -9.46 7.63 -4.40
N TYR A 35 -9.36 8.79 -3.73
CA TYR A 35 -8.97 8.92 -2.33
C TYR A 35 -10.05 9.66 -1.52
N ALA A 36 -11.26 9.80 -2.07
CA ALA A 36 -12.36 10.55 -1.45
C ALA A 36 -12.99 9.80 -0.27
N GLU A 37 -12.87 8.47 -0.25
CA GLU A 37 -13.35 7.59 0.81
C GLU A 37 -12.22 6.64 1.23
N PRO A 38 -12.21 6.19 2.50
CA PRO A 38 -11.28 5.16 2.94
C PRO A 38 -11.39 3.89 2.10
N LEU A 39 -10.25 3.35 1.69
CA LEU A 39 -10.15 2.13 0.90
C LEU A 39 -10.21 0.91 1.84
N ALA A 40 -11.26 0.10 1.69
CA ALA A 40 -11.50 -1.07 2.56
C ALA A 40 -10.66 -2.30 2.20
N VAL A 41 -9.98 -2.29 1.05
CA VAL A 41 -9.10 -3.39 0.63
C VAL A 41 -7.95 -3.53 1.64
N PRO A 42 -7.75 -4.69 2.28
CA PRO A 42 -6.62 -4.90 3.18
C PRO A 42 -5.30 -4.61 2.49
N SER A 43 -4.43 -3.81 3.12
CA SER A 43 -3.18 -3.37 2.51
C SER A 43 -1.95 -3.58 3.39
N LEU A 44 -0.83 -3.87 2.74
CA LEU A 44 0.52 -3.80 3.29
C LEU A 44 1.30 -2.71 2.55
N HIS A 45 1.76 -1.71 3.29
CA HIS A 45 2.58 -0.60 2.80
C HIS A 45 4.01 -0.81 3.24
N VAL A 46 4.94 -0.84 2.29
CA VAL A 46 6.38 -0.99 2.56
C VAL A 46 7.07 0.35 2.34
N VAL A 47 7.75 0.84 3.36
CA VAL A 47 8.31 2.20 3.42
C VAL A 47 9.80 2.15 3.71
N GLY A 48 10.60 2.72 2.82
CA GLY A 48 12.04 2.92 3.03
C GLY A 48 12.29 4.24 3.73
N GLN A 49 12.87 4.22 4.93
CA GLN A 49 13.13 5.43 5.73
C GLN A 49 14.16 6.37 5.08
N ALA A 50 15.03 5.84 4.22
CA ALA A 50 16.02 6.60 3.46
C ALA A 50 15.63 6.74 1.98
N ASP A 51 14.36 6.54 1.61
CA ASP A 51 13.90 6.68 0.23
C ASP A 51 13.90 8.15 -0.21
N ALA A 52 14.86 8.50 -1.07
CA ALA A 52 15.00 9.83 -1.65
C ALA A 52 14.12 10.06 -2.90
N VAL A 53 13.55 9.00 -3.48
CA VAL A 53 12.65 9.08 -4.64
C VAL A 53 11.23 9.34 -4.16
N ILE A 54 10.76 8.52 -3.22
CA ILE A 54 9.45 8.63 -2.57
C ILE A 54 9.66 8.82 -1.07
N PRO A 55 9.72 10.07 -0.57
CA PRO A 55 9.92 10.32 0.84
C PRO A 55 8.88 9.61 1.72
N PRO A 56 9.25 9.09 2.92
CA PRO A 56 8.36 8.32 3.79
C PRO A 56 7.00 8.97 4.06
N ALA A 57 6.97 10.30 4.20
CA ALA A 57 5.75 11.07 4.38
C ALA A 57 4.71 10.85 3.26
N ARG A 58 5.15 10.72 2.00
CA ARG A 58 4.24 10.47 0.86
C ARG A 58 3.66 9.06 0.88
N SER A 59 4.43 8.10 1.38
CA SER A 59 3.94 6.73 1.59
C SER A 59 2.98 6.67 2.77
N ALA A 60 3.24 7.42 3.85
CA ALA A 60 2.31 7.56 4.97
C ALA A 60 0.97 8.21 4.54
N GLU A 61 1.01 9.25 3.70
CA GLU A 61 -0.20 9.86 3.10
C GLU A 61 -1.03 8.84 2.32
N LEU A 62 -0.38 7.95 1.55
CA LEU A 62 -1.09 6.90 0.84
C LEU A 62 -1.66 5.86 1.81
N ALA A 63 -0.89 5.44 2.81
CA ALA A 63 -1.34 4.47 3.81
C ALA A 63 -2.59 4.96 4.56
N ALA A 64 -2.62 6.25 4.91
CA ALA A 64 -3.78 6.88 5.57
C ALA A 64 -5.07 6.86 4.72
N CYS A 65 -4.99 6.57 3.41
CA CYS A 65 -6.16 6.38 2.56
C CYS A 65 -6.82 5.00 2.71
N PHE A 66 -6.19 4.05 3.41
CA PHE A 66 -6.69 2.69 3.60
C PHE A 66 -7.24 2.50 5.02
N VAL A 67 -8.21 1.59 5.16
CA VAL A 67 -8.72 1.16 6.46
C VAL A 67 -7.73 0.19 7.09
N ALA A 68 -7.23 0.53 8.28
CA ALA A 68 -6.30 -0.30 9.07
C ALA A 68 -5.13 -0.89 8.25
N PRO A 69 -4.33 -0.05 7.57
CA PRO A 69 -3.20 -0.53 6.78
C PRO A 69 -2.15 -1.19 7.68
N VAL A 70 -1.51 -2.25 7.19
CA VAL A 70 -0.27 -2.74 7.79
C VAL A 70 0.89 -1.94 7.20
N VAL A 71 1.78 -1.42 8.04
CA VAL A 71 2.97 -0.68 7.61
C VAL A 71 4.21 -1.47 7.98
N LEU A 72 5.09 -1.71 6.99
CA LEU A 72 6.39 -2.33 7.13
C LEU A 72 7.46 -1.30 6.77
N GLU A 73 8.25 -0.89 7.76
CA GLU A 73 9.35 0.04 7.54
C GLU A 73 10.69 -0.70 7.42
N HIS A 74 11.62 -0.14 6.63
CA HIS A 74 13.00 -0.59 6.56
C HIS A 74 13.96 0.60 6.47
N PRO A 75 15.22 0.47 6.93
CA PRO A 75 16.17 1.60 6.99
C PRO A 75 16.72 2.03 5.63
N GLY A 76 16.31 1.37 4.54
CA GLY A 76 16.90 1.52 3.21
C GLY A 76 16.20 2.59 2.35
N GLY A 77 16.74 2.78 1.14
CA GLY A 77 16.17 3.66 0.11
C GLY A 77 15.09 3.00 -0.75
N HIS A 78 15.06 3.34 -2.04
CA HIS A 78 14.02 2.91 -2.98
C HIS A 78 14.23 1.48 -3.52
N PHE A 79 13.85 0.46 -2.74
CA PHE A 79 13.92 -0.93 -3.17
C PHE A 79 12.89 -1.81 -2.44
N VAL A 80 12.74 -3.06 -2.90
CA VAL A 80 11.93 -4.08 -2.23
C VAL A 80 12.80 -4.81 -1.19
N PRO A 81 12.57 -4.64 0.13
CA PRO A 81 13.44 -5.26 1.13
C PRO A 81 13.19 -6.76 1.25
N ALA A 82 14.26 -7.57 1.18
CA ALA A 82 14.18 -9.03 1.20
C ALA A 82 14.94 -9.68 2.37
N ALA A 83 15.34 -8.90 3.38
CA ALA A 83 15.96 -9.44 4.59
C ALA A 83 14.94 -10.22 5.44
N ALA A 84 15.44 -11.09 6.33
CA ALA A 84 14.61 -12.05 7.07
C ALA A 84 13.41 -11.42 7.80
N PRO A 85 13.55 -10.28 8.51
CA PRO A 85 12.40 -9.64 9.17
C PRO A 85 11.30 -9.19 8.19
N GLN A 86 11.69 -8.61 7.05
CA GLN A 86 10.73 -8.14 6.04
C GLN A 86 10.04 -9.31 5.33
N ARG A 87 10.78 -10.39 5.03
CA ARG A 87 10.18 -11.63 4.50
C ARG A 87 9.13 -12.21 5.44
N GLU A 88 9.39 -12.20 6.74
CA GLU A 88 8.43 -12.66 7.73
C GLU A 88 7.17 -11.77 7.78
N ALA A 89 7.33 -10.45 7.67
CA ALA A 89 6.18 -9.53 7.59
C ALA A 89 5.31 -9.79 6.34
N TYR A 90 5.93 -10.02 5.18
CA TYR A 90 5.21 -10.42 3.97
C TYR A 90 4.45 -11.73 4.18
N ARG A 91 5.12 -12.74 4.74
CA ARG A 91 4.53 -14.06 5.01
C ARG A 91 3.31 -13.92 5.91
N ARG A 92 3.43 -13.21 7.04
CA ARG A 92 2.33 -13.00 7.99
C ARG A 92 1.14 -12.28 7.34
N PHE A 93 1.39 -11.29 6.51
CA PHE A 93 0.32 -10.59 5.80
C PHE A 93 -0.40 -11.51 4.80
N LEU A 94 0.37 -12.20 3.96
CA LEU A 94 -0.17 -13.07 2.89
C LEU A 94 -0.92 -14.28 3.44
N GLN A 95 -0.48 -14.83 4.58
CA GLN A 95 -1.11 -15.98 5.25
C GLN A 95 -2.58 -15.72 5.60
N ARG A 96 -3.01 -14.47 5.78
CA ARG A 96 -4.42 -14.10 6.03
C ARG A 96 -5.34 -14.39 4.85
N PHE A 97 -4.78 -14.64 3.66
CA PHE A 97 -5.53 -14.79 2.40
C PHE A 97 -5.29 -16.13 1.71
N LEU A 98 -4.39 -16.97 2.23
CA LEU A 98 -4.24 -18.34 1.76
C LEU A 98 -5.39 -19.20 2.32
N PRO A 99 -5.85 -20.21 1.56
CA PRO A 99 -6.83 -21.18 2.04
C PRO A 99 -6.30 -22.01 3.21
#